data_AF-A0A919ZF09-F1
#
_entry.id   AF-A0A919ZF09-F1
#
_cell.length_a   1.000
_cell.length_b   1.000
_cell.length_c   1.000
_cell.angle_alpha   90.00
_cell.angle_beta   90.00
_cell.angle_gamma   90.00
#
_symmetry.space_group_name_H-M   'P 1'
#
loop_
_entity.id
_entity.type
_entity.pdbx_description
1 polymer ?
#
loop_
_entity_poly.entity_id
_entity_poly.type
_entity_poly.pdbx_seq_one_letter_code
_entity_poly.pdbx_strand_id
1 'polypeptide(L)' 'MSLEMIESFRQIEALRKQMLETAATRSMTDREVVEISQRLDEALNHHYRLLAHQKKRAS' A
#
# COMPACT_ATOMS: atom_id res chain seq x y z
N MET A 1 -3.20 -17.69 -3.90
CA MET A 1 -2.92 -16.44 -3.15
C MET A 1 -3.70 -16.51 -1.85
N SER A 2 -3.12 -16.15 -0.70
CA SER A 2 -3.84 -16.20 0.59
C SER A 2 -4.83 -15.05 0.69
N LEU A 3 -5.87 -15.19 1.55
CA LEU A 3 -6.82 -14.11 1.87
C LEU A 3 -6.09 -12.85 2.34
N GLU A 4 -5.10 -13.00 3.21
CA GLU A 4 -4.25 -11.92 3.71
C GLU A 4 -3.51 -11.16 2.59
N MET A 5 -2.99 -11.86 1.57
CA MET A 5 -2.37 -11.21 0.40
C MET A 5 -3.39 -10.43 -0.44
N ILE A 6 -4.62 -10.96 -0.59
CA ILE A 6 -5.70 -10.26 -1.32
C ILE A 6 -6.09 -8.98 -0.58
N GLU A 7 -6.24 -9.05 0.74
CA GLU A 7 -6.59 -7.90 1.58
C GLU A 7 -5.50 -6.84 1.57
N SER A 8 -4.23 -7.25 1.72
CA SER A 8 -3.07 -6.36 1.63
C SER A 8 -3.01 -5.65 0.27
N PHE A 9 -3.28 -6.37 -0.84
CA PHE A 9 -3.33 -5.75 -2.17
C PHE A 9 -4.50 -4.76 -2.32
N ARG A 10 -5.68 -5.09 -1.80
CA ARG A 10 -6.83 -4.17 -1.80
C ARG A 10 -6.56 -2.90 -1.00
N GLN A 11 -5.85 -3.01 0.12
CA GLN A 11 -5.46 -1.86 0.94
C GLN A 11 -4.50 -0.94 0.19
N ILE A 12 -3.53 -1.50 -0.55
CA ILE A 12 -2.62 -0.74 -1.43
C ILE A 12 -3.42 0.03 -2.48
N GLU A 13 -4.33 -0.64 -3.20
CA GLU A 13 -5.12 0.02 -4.25
C GLU A 13 -6.04 1.12 -3.70
N ALA A 14 -6.64 0.92 -2.53
CA ALA A 14 -7.44 1.94 -1.86
C ALA A 14 -6.61 3.18 -1.50
N LEU A 15 -5.42 2.98 -0.90
CA LEU A 15 -4.51 4.07 -0.51
C LEU A 15 -3.95 4.80 -1.73
N ARG A 16 -3.60 4.06 -2.80
CA ARG A 16 -3.14 4.64 -4.07
C ARG A 16 -4.23 5.53 -4.69
N LYS A 17 -5.48 5.07 -4.69
CA LYS A 17 -6.61 5.87 -5.19
C LYS A 17 -6.81 7.14 -4.36
N GLN A 18 -6.80 7.02 -3.03
CA GLN A 18 -6.91 8.16 -2.13
C GLN A 18 -5.76 9.16 -2.35
N MET A 19 -4.53 8.69 -2.53
CA MET A 19 -3.37 9.55 -2.79
C MET A 19 -3.54 10.34 -4.08
N LEU A 20 -4.02 9.71 -5.16
CA LEU A 20 -4.27 10.37 -6.44
C LEU A 20 -5.37 11.43 -6.34
N GLU A 21 -6.46 11.13 -5.62
CA GLU A 21 -7.56 12.07 -5.40
C GLU A 21 -7.11 13.28 -4.57
N THR A 22 -6.34 13.06 -3.49
CA THR A 22 -5.84 14.15 -2.65
C THR A 22 -4.76 14.97 -3.39
N ALA A 23 -3.82 14.33 -4.07
CA ALA A 23 -2.75 15.02 -4.82
C ALA A 23 -3.29 15.76 -6.06
N ALA A 24 -4.46 15.40 -6.59
CA ALA A 24 -5.10 16.16 -7.67
C ALA A 24 -5.56 17.56 -7.23
N THR A 25 -5.80 17.75 -5.93
CA THR A 25 -6.32 19.01 -5.36
C THR A 25 -5.32 19.71 -4.42
N ARG A 26 -4.23 19.03 -4.05
CA ARG A 26 -3.26 19.53 -3.07
C ARG A 26 -1.82 19.29 -3.52
N SER A 27 -0.90 20.09 -2.99
CA SER A 27 0.54 19.88 -3.21
C SER A 27 0.98 18.52 -2.65
N MET A 28 1.99 17.90 -3.26
CA MET A 28 2.60 16.68 -2.72
C MET A 28 3.27 16.87 -1.35
N THR A 29 3.54 18.12 -0.97
CA THR A 29 4.05 18.48 0.36
C THR A 29 2.95 18.75 1.37
N ASP A 30 1.68 18.67 0.96
CA ASP A 30 0.55 18.78 1.87
C ASP A 30 0.60 17.62 2.87
N ARG A 31 0.38 17.94 4.14
CA ARG A 31 0.47 16.97 5.23
C ARG A 31 -0.42 15.75 4.98
N GLU A 32 -1.60 15.95 4.42
CA GLU A 32 -2.52 14.84 4.14
C GLU A 32 -1.96 13.91 3.04
N VAL A 33 -1.34 14.46 1.99
CA VAL A 33 -0.69 13.66 0.94
C VAL A 33 0.52 12.89 1.50
N VAL A 34 1.30 13.52 2.38
CA VAL A 34 2.44 12.87 3.05
C VAL A 34 1.97 11.72 3.95
N GLU A 35 0.92 11.93 4.74
CA GLU A 35 0.36 10.88 5.61
C GLU A 35 -0.20 9.71 4.79
N ILE A 36 -0.89 9.98 3.67
CA ILE A 36 -1.36 8.91 2.77
C ILE A 36 -0.17 8.16 2.15
N SER A 37 0.88 8.87 1.73
CA SER A 37 2.09 8.26 1.17
C SER A 37 2.78 7.32 2.16
N GLN A 38 2.92 7.74 3.43
CA GLN A 38 3.50 6.90 4.47
C GLN A 38 2.69 5.61 4.71
N ARG A 39 1.36 5.73 4.75
CA ARG A 39 0.47 4.57 4.90
C ARG A 39 0.55 3.63 3.70
N LEU A 40 0.71 4.17 2.48
CA LEU A 40 0.90 3.38 1.27
C LEU A 40 2.22 2.59 1.32
N ASP A 41 3.31 3.23 1.75
CA ASP A 41 4.61 2.58 1.93
C ASP A 41 4.55 1.45 2.97
N GLU A 42 3.85 1.65 4.10
CA GLU A 42 3.64 0.61 5.10
C GLU A 42 2.88 -0.59 4.53
N ALA A 43 1.82 -0.35 3.76
CA ALA A 43 1.01 -1.38 3.13
C ALA A 43 1.81 -2.17 2.07
N LEU A 44 2.60 -1.47 1.25
CA LEU A 44 3.52 -2.08 0.28
C LEU A 44 4.56 -2.97 0.98
N ASN A 45 5.20 -2.46 2.02
CA ASN A 45 6.17 -3.22 2.81
C ASN A 45 5.56 -4.46 3.44
N HIS A 46 4.34 -4.36 3.97
CA HIS A 46 3.60 -5.52 4.48
C HIS A 46 3.34 -6.55 3.37
N HIS A 47 2.85 -6.12 2.21
CA HIS A 47 2.62 -7.00 1.06
C HIS A 47 3.89 -7.73 0.60
N TYR A 48 5.01 -7.00 0.50
CA TYR A 48 6.30 -7.59 0.12
C TYR A 48 6.78 -8.63 1.12
N ARG A 49 6.56 -8.41 2.43
CA ARG A 49 6.86 -9.44 3.44
C ARG A 49 6.02 -10.69 3.23
N LEU A 50 4.71 -10.55 2.97
CA LEU A 50 3.83 -11.69 2.68
C LEU A 50 4.31 -12.49 1.46
N LEU A 51 4.67 -11.81 0.37
CA LEU A 51 5.22 -12.44 -0.83
C LEU A 51 6.54 -13.16 -0.55
N ALA A 52 7.44 -12.55 0.23
CA ALA A 52 8.71 -13.16 0.62
C ALA A 52 8.49 -14.43 1.45
N HIS A 53 7.52 -14.41 2.38
CA HIS A 53 7.14 -15.59 3.15
C HIS A 53 6.53 -16.70 2.27
N GLN A 54 5.68 -16.35 1.31
CA GLN A 54 5.12 -17.33 0.38
C GLN A 54 6.22 -18.00 -0.45
N LYS A 55 7.16 -17.22 -0.99
CA LYS A 55 8.28 -17.74 -1.79
C LYS A 55 9.16 -18.71 -1.00
N LYS A 56 9.45 -18.40 0.27
CA LYS A 56 10.22 -19.30 1.16
C LYS A 56 9.49 -20.61 1.47
N ARG A 57 8.16 -20.62 1.51
CA ARG A 57 7.36 -21.84 1.76
C ARG A 57 7.18 -22.72 0.53
N ALA A 58 7.43 -22.17 -0.66
CA ALA A 58 7.30 -22.87 -1.94
C ALA A 58 8.65 -23.43 -2.46
N SER A 59 9.75 -23.17 -1.74
CA SER A 59 11.10 -23.66 -2.03
C SER A 59 11.50 -24.76 -1.05
#